data_AF-A0AAC9AZ36-F1
#
_entry.id   AF-A0AAC9AZ36-F1
#
_cell.length_a   1.000
_cell.length_b   1.000
_cell.length_c   1.000
_cell.angle_alpha   90.00
_cell.angle_beta   90.00
_cell.angle_gamma   90.00
#
_symmetry.space_group_name_H-M   'P 1'
#
loop_
_entity.id
_entity.type
_entity.pdbx_description
1 polymer ?
#
loop_
_entity_poly.entity_id
_entity_poly.type
_entity_poly.pdbx_seq_one_letter_code
_entity_poly.pdbx_strand_id
1 'polypeptide(L)'
;MHFNYSPDWLADSDARPLSHALPKRGERFGDALCKAVLTHMWPELSATLAMRFGRAPTLEDVDADSFERFANDGGFGLPSLRRRAAALGASVQSAIADGVAVPGLWEPADLGDLPAIVSDRAGRLALKALQIARQGA
;
A
#
# COMPACT_ATOMS: atom_id res chain seq x y z
N MET A 1 19.26 1.63 2.17
CA MET A 1 18.61 2.92 1.86
C MET A 1 18.05 3.49 3.15
N HIS A 2 18.77 4.46 3.73
CA HIS A 2 18.40 5.11 4.98
C HIS A 2 17.84 6.51 4.70
N PHE A 3 16.94 7.00 5.55
CA PHE A 3 16.34 8.33 5.43
C PHE A 3 16.56 9.15 6.70
N ASN A 4 16.92 10.42 6.53
CA ASN A 4 16.99 11.44 7.57
C ASN A 4 16.26 12.69 7.08
N TYR A 5 15.49 13.34 7.95
CA TYR A 5 14.99 14.67 7.68
C TYR A 5 16.14 15.70 7.72
N SER A 6 16.06 16.72 6.87
CA SER A 6 16.96 17.89 6.96
C SER A 6 16.68 18.66 8.26
N PRO A 7 17.70 19.23 8.94
CA PRO A 7 17.49 20.11 10.09
C PRO A 7 16.51 21.26 9.81
N ASP A 8 16.57 21.87 8.62
CA ASP A 8 15.69 22.98 8.26
C ASP A 8 14.23 22.52 8.14
N TRP A 9 14.02 21.32 7.59
CA TRP A 9 12.69 20.71 7.52
C TRP A 9 12.16 20.37 8.91
N LEU A 10 13.03 19.91 9.82
CA LEU A 10 12.67 19.61 11.21
C LEU A 10 12.28 20.86 11.99
N ALA A 11 12.94 22.00 11.72
CA ALA A 11 12.70 23.26 12.39
C ALA A 11 11.42 23.98 11.93
N ASP A 12 10.95 23.73 10.72
CA ASP A 12 9.71 24.30 10.17
C ASP A 12 8.48 23.63 10.80
N SER A 13 7.67 24.34 11.58
CA SER A 13 6.47 23.76 12.21
C SER A 13 5.35 23.41 11.23
N ASP A 14 5.34 24.02 10.05
CA ASP A 14 4.29 23.85 9.04
C ASP A 14 4.64 22.72 8.05
N ALA A 15 5.91 22.31 8.00
CA ALA A 15 6.37 21.23 7.14
C ALA A 15 5.90 19.84 7.63
N ARG A 16 5.10 19.16 6.80
CA ARG A 16 4.53 17.82 7.06
C ARG A 16 5.58 16.70 6.91
N PRO A 17 5.39 15.53 7.57
CA PRO A 17 6.21 14.35 7.31
C PRO A 17 6.04 13.83 5.87
N LEU A 18 7.12 13.26 5.31
CA LEU A 18 7.17 12.69 3.96
C LEU A 18 6.20 11.52 3.77
N SER A 19 6.08 10.67 4.79
CA SER A 19 5.11 9.59 4.83
C SER A 19 4.79 9.20 6.26
N HIS A 20 3.68 8.50 6.46
CA HIS A 20 3.31 7.92 7.75
C HIS A 20 4.38 6.98 8.32
N ALA A 21 5.02 6.15 7.48
CA ALA A 21 6.06 5.23 7.91
C ALA A 21 7.38 5.93 8.28
N LEU A 22 7.48 7.22 7.98
CA LEU A 22 8.64 8.08 8.22
C LEU A 22 8.19 9.35 8.97
N PRO A 23 7.66 9.27 10.20
CA PRO A 23 7.22 10.46 10.94
C PRO A 23 8.38 11.45 11.18
N LYS A 24 8.05 12.73 11.31
CA LYS A 24 9.05 13.81 11.42
C LYS A 24 9.83 13.70 12.73
N ARG A 25 11.10 13.26 12.65
CA ARG A 25 12.02 13.11 13.79
C ARG A 25 13.47 13.26 13.36
N GLY A 26 14.33 13.64 14.31
CA GLY A 26 15.78 13.80 14.08
C GLY A 26 16.55 12.48 13.92
N GLU A 27 15.98 11.36 14.40
CA GLU A 27 16.62 10.05 14.32
C GLU A 27 16.46 9.40 12.94
N ARG A 28 17.51 8.70 12.51
CA ARG A 28 17.55 7.98 11.22
C ARG A 28 16.51 6.87 11.16
N PHE A 29 15.89 6.73 9.99
CA PHE A 29 15.05 5.57 9.68
C PHE A 29 15.85 4.43 9.05
N GLY A 30 15.58 3.22 9.52
CA GLY A 30 16.13 1.98 8.97
C GLY A 30 15.51 1.62 7.62
N ASP A 31 16.20 0.74 6.88
CA ASP A 31 15.91 0.38 5.50
C ASP A 31 14.49 -0.13 5.23
N ALA A 32 13.87 -0.84 6.18
CA ALA A 32 12.56 -1.45 5.98
C ALA A 32 11.44 -0.40 5.92
N LEU A 33 11.49 0.61 6.78
CA LEU A 33 10.50 1.71 6.83
C LEU A 33 10.66 2.67 5.66
N CYS A 34 11.89 2.88 5.19
CA CYS A 34 12.20 3.77 4.07
C CYS A 34 11.68 3.29 2.71
N LYS A 35 11.20 2.04 2.62
CA LYS A 35 10.77 1.42 1.36
C LYS A 35 9.25 1.42 1.18
N ALA A 36 8.47 1.70 2.22
CA ALA A 36 7.00 1.70 2.14
C ALA A 36 6.48 3.14 2.00
N VAL A 37 6.29 3.58 0.77
CA VAL A 37 5.62 4.86 0.44
C VAL A 37 4.40 4.57 -0.43
N LEU A 38 3.26 5.16 -0.12
CA LEU A 38 2.05 5.06 -0.93
C LEU A 38 2.14 6.08 -2.09
N THR A 39 2.94 5.79 -3.11
CA THR A 39 3.19 6.71 -4.24
C THR A 39 1.91 7.15 -4.97
N HIS A 40 0.82 6.38 -4.84
CA HIS A 40 -0.49 6.70 -5.39
C HIS A 40 -1.05 8.07 -4.97
N MET A 41 -0.58 8.62 -3.84
CA MET A 41 -1.03 9.94 -3.37
C MET A 41 -0.40 11.12 -4.11
N TRP A 42 0.60 10.85 -4.96
CA TRP A 42 1.31 11.86 -5.75
C TRP A 42 1.09 11.55 -7.23
N PRO A 43 0.13 12.22 -7.90
CA PRO A 43 -0.19 11.98 -9.31
C PRO A 43 0.99 12.16 -10.27
N GLU A 44 1.98 12.95 -9.88
CA GLU A 44 3.23 13.18 -10.59
C GLU A 44 4.21 11.99 -10.52
N LEU A 45 4.02 11.07 -9.56
CA LEU A 45 4.83 9.87 -9.42
C LEU A 45 4.21 8.69 -10.17
N SER A 46 5.07 7.75 -10.58
CA SER A 46 4.59 6.54 -11.24
C SER A 46 3.78 5.65 -10.28
N ALA A 47 2.61 5.22 -10.74
CA ALA A 47 1.81 4.18 -10.09
C ALA A 47 2.28 2.75 -10.45
N THR A 48 3.33 2.61 -11.28
CA THR A 48 3.86 1.31 -11.68
C THR A 48 4.55 0.63 -10.50
N LEU A 49 4.17 -0.62 -10.26
CA LEU A 49 4.82 -1.50 -9.29
C LEU A 49 6.27 -1.74 -9.68
N ALA A 50 7.19 -1.66 -8.71
CA ALA A 50 8.61 -1.97 -8.92
C ALA A 50 8.82 -3.39 -9.48
N MET A 51 7.94 -4.32 -9.09
CA MET A 51 7.84 -5.66 -9.67
C MET A 51 6.39 -5.89 -10.10
N ARG A 52 6.19 -6.29 -11.37
CA ARG A 52 4.85 -6.62 -11.88
C ARG A 52 4.25 -7.80 -11.13
N PHE A 53 2.94 -7.75 -10.89
CA PHE A 53 2.19 -8.87 -10.32
C PHE A 53 1.48 -9.62 -11.44
N GLY A 54 1.97 -10.79 -11.84
CA GLY A 54 1.30 -11.56 -12.91
C GLY A 54 1.20 -10.83 -14.25
N ARG A 55 2.22 -10.01 -14.56
CA ARG A 55 2.29 -9.03 -15.68
C ARG A 55 1.52 -7.72 -15.47
N ALA A 56 0.70 -7.56 -14.44
CA ALA A 56 0.06 -6.30 -14.11
C ALA A 56 1.11 -5.25 -13.69
N PRO A 57 1.24 -4.11 -14.41
CA PRO A 57 2.18 -3.06 -14.05
C PRO A 57 1.65 -2.16 -12.93
N THR A 58 0.34 -2.06 -12.72
CA THR A 58 -0.27 -1.29 -11.63
C THR A 58 -1.21 -2.16 -10.79
N LEU A 59 -1.68 -1.65 -9.64
CA LEU A 59 -2.68 -2.35 -8.82
C LEU A 59 -4.05 -2.40 -9.53
N GLU A 60 -4.35 -1.36 -10.31
CA GLU A 60 -5.57 -1.21 -11.09
C GLU A 60 -5.67 -2.32 -12.16
N ASP A 61 -4.53 -2.70 -12.75
CA ASP A 61 -4.42 -3.75 -13.76
C ASP A 61 -4.45 -5.18 -13.20
N VAL A 62 -4.37 -5.36 -11.88
CA VAL A 62 -4.45 -6.70 -11.27
C VAL A 62 -5.84 -7.29 -11.48
N ASP A 63 -5.89 -8.53 -11.96
CA ASP A 63 -7.12 -9.30 -12.18
C ASP A 63 -6.91 -10.78 -11.79
N ALA A 64 -7.93 -11.61 -12.01
CA ALA A 64 -7.88 -13.04 -11.68
C ALA A 64 -6.75 -13.79 -12.44
N ASP A 65 -6.47 -13.42 -13.70
CA ASP A 65 -5.41 -14.00 -14.52
C ASP A 65 -4.02 -13.63 -13.99
N SER A 66 -3.88 -12.41 -13.45
CA SER A 66 -2.67 -11.95 -12.79
C SER A 66 -2.32 -12.83 -11.59
N PHE A 67 -3.32 -13.25 -10.80
CA PHE A 67 -3.10 -14.20 -9.70
C PHE A 67 -2.65 -15.58 -10.19
N GLU A 68 -3.21 -16.07 -11.29
CA GLU A 68 -2.84 -17.36 -11.88
C GLU A 68 -1.40 -17.35 -12.39
N ARG A 69 -1.03 -16.31 -13.13
CA ARG A 69 0.33 -16.12 -13.63
C ARG A 69 1.33 -15.99 -12.49
N PHE A 70 1.04 -15.14 -11.49
CA PHE A 70 1.93 -14.96 -10.35
C PHE A 70 2.10 -16.25 -9.54
N ALA A 71 1.02 -17.02 -9.35
CA ALA A 71 1.10 -18.32 -8.69
C ALA A 71 1.99 -19.30 -9.45
N ASN A 72 1.82 -19.41 -10.77
CA ASN A 72 2.62 -20.29 -11.62
C ASN A 72 4.10 -19.87 -11.65
N ASP A 73 4.37 -18.60 -11.92
CA ASP A 73 5.74 -18.07 -12.02
C ASP A 73 6.49 -18.16 -10.68
N GLY A 74 5.77 -17.97 -9.56
CA GLY A 74 6.32 -18.03 -8.21
C GLY A 74 6.34 -19.42 -7.57
N GLY A 75 5.77 -20.44 -8.22
CA GLY A 75 5.66 -21.79 -7.66
C GLY A 75 4.73 -21.89 -6.44
N PHE A 76 3.74 -20.99 -6.33
CA PHE A 76 2.80 -20.95 -5.21
C PHE A 76 1.48 -21.63 -5.57
N GLY A 77 0.80 -22.21 -4.57
CA GLY A 77 -0.57 -22.67 -4.74
C GLY A 77 -1.55 -21.50 -4.87
N LEU A 78 -2.23 -21.39 -6.02
CA LEU A 78 -3.22 -20.35 -6.32
C LEU A 78 -4.28 -20.17 -5.23
N PRO A 79 -4.88 -21.23 -4.64
CA PRO A 79 -5.87 -21.06 -3.56
C PRO A 79 -5.28 -20.37 -2.32
N SER A 80 -4.04 -20.69 -1.96
CA SER A 80 -3.34 -20.09 -0.81
C SER A 80 -2.96 -18.65 -1.09
N LEU A 81 -2.52 -18.33 -2.31
CA LEU A 81 -2.23 -16.97 -2.73
C LEU A 81 -3.50 -16.08 -2.68
N ARG A 82 -4.60 -16.53 -3.28
CA ARG A 82 -5.88 -15.81 -3.30
C ARG A 82 -6.41 -15.57 -1.89
N ARG A 83 -6.44 -16.61 -1.05
CA ARG A 83 -6.85 -16.50 0.35
C ARG A 83 -5.99 -15.50 1.14
N ARG A 84 -4.67 -15.52 0.94
CA ARG A 84 -3.77 -14.59 1.63
C ARG A 84 -3.98 -13.14 1.18
N ALA A 85 -4.17 -12.91 -0.12
CA ALA A 85 -4.44 -11.57 -0.64
C ALA A 85 -5.80 -11.02 -0.14
N ALA A 86 -6.84 -11.85 -0.14
CA ALA A 86 -8.15 -11.48 0.41
C ALA A 86 -8.09 -11.18 1.92
N ALA A 87 -7.41 -12.04 2.69
CA ALA A 87 -7.22 -11.84 4.12
C ALA A 87 -6.45 -10.55 4.42
N LEU A 88 -5.39 -10.25 3.66
CA LEU A 88 -4.63 -9.02 3.82
C LEU A 88 -5.50 -7.79 3.52
N GLY A 89 -6.27 -7.80 2.43
CA GLY A 89 -7.20 -6.71 2.11
C GLY A 89 -8.22 -6.48 3.23
N ALA A 90 -8.83 -7.55 3.73
CA ALA A 90 -9.79 -7.48 4.83
C ALA A 90 -9.14 -6.96 6.14
N SER A 91 -7.92 -7.40 6.47
CA SER A 91 -7.19 -6.91 7.64
C SER A 91 -6.89 -5.42 7.54
N VAL A 92 -6.52 -4.91 6.36
CA VAL A 92 -6.31 -3.47 6.14
C VAL A 92 -7.61 -2.69 6.33
N GLN A 93 -8.73 -3.17 5.77
CA GLN A 93 -10.03 -2.52 5.94
C GLN A 93 -10.48 -2.51 7.41
N SER A 94 -10.30 -3.62 8.12
CA SER A 94 -10.61 -3.71 9.56
C SER A 94 -9.77 -2.72 10.36
N ALA A 95 -8.45 -2.70 10.17
CA ALA A 95 -7.56 -1.80 10.88
C ALA A 95 -7.91 -0.32 10.64
N ILE A 96 -8.37 0.03 9.43
CA ILE A 96 -8.85 1.38 9.12
C ILE A 96 -10.18 1.67 9.81
N ALA A 97 -11.12 0.73 9.80
CA ALA A 97 -12.42 0.87 10.46
C ALA A 97 -12.32 0.99 11.99
N ASP A 98 -11.38 0.25 12.59
CA ASP A 98 -11.09 0.28 14.03
C ASP A 98 -10.39 1.58 14.47
N GLY A 99 -9.94 2.39 13.50
CA GLY A 99 -9.21 3.63 13.72
C GLY A 99 -7.70 3.40 13.75
N VAL A 100 -6.97 4.16 12.94
CA VAL A 100 -5.50 4.08 12.87
C VAL A 100 -4.90 5.22 13.68
N ALA A 101 -4.22 4.88 14.78
CA ALA A 101 -3.38 5.83 15.50
C ALA A 101 -2.07 6.03 14.74
N VAL A 102 -1.78 7.27 14.36
CA VAL A 102 -0.57 7.63 13.62
C VAL A 102 0.38 8.42 14.50
N PRO A 103 1.56 7.89 14.85
CA PRO A 103 2.57 8.68 15.55
C PRO A 103 2.94 9.94 14.75
N GLY A 104 2.75 11.11 15.34
CA GLY A 104 3.05 12.40 14.70
C GLY A 104 1.91 12.99 13.85
N LEU A 105 0.72 12.38 13.84
CA LEU A 105 -0.52 13.07 13.49
C LEU A 105 -1.39 13.09 14.74
N TRP A 106 -1.83 14.28 15.14
CA TRP A 106 -2.53 14.46 16.40
C TRP A 106 -4.03 14.25 16.24
N GLU A 107 -4.58 14.59 15.07
CA GLU A 107 -6.01 14.47 14.79
C GLU A 107 -6.29 13.52 13.62
N PRO A 108 -7.30 12.64 13.69
CA PRO A 108 -7.73 11.82 12.56
C PRO A 108 -8.07 12.63 11.30
N ALA A 109 -8.49 13.89 11.47
CA ALA A 109 -8.75 14.82 10.37
C ALA A 109 -7.50 15.13 9.52
N ASP A 110 -6.29 15.00 10.09
CA ASP A 110 -5.02 15.25 9.38
C ASP A 110 -4.75 14.22 8.28
N LEU A 111 -5.43 13.06 8.34
CA LEU A 111 -5.35 12.02 7.33
C LEU A 111 -6.16 12.34 6.06
N GLY A 112 -7.11 13.29 6.13
CA GLY A 112 -8.01 13.58 5.02
C GLY A 112 -8.66 12.33 4.45
N ASP A 113 -8.61 12.17 3.13
CA ASP A 113 -9.21 11.04 2.41
C ASP A 113 -8.34 9.77 2.40
N LEU A 114 -7.13 9.80 2.97
CA LEU A 114 -6.19 8.66 2.96
C LEU A 114 -6.82 7.35 3.44
N PRO A 115 -7.55 7.31 4.58
CA PRO A 115 -8.13 6.05 5.06
C PRO A 115 -9.17 5.49 4.09
N ALA A 116 -9.99 6.35 3.48
CA ALA A 116 -10.98 5.96 2.49
C ALA A 116 -10.33 5.40 1.22
N ILE A 117 -9.30 6.08 0.70
CA ILE A 117 -8.57 5.66 -0.51
C ILE A 117 -7.87 4.31 -0.28
N VAL A 118 -7.19 4.13 0.86
CA VAL A 118 -6.50 2.88 1.17
C VAL A 118 -7.50 1.74 1.39
N SER A 119 -8.61 2.00 2.10
CA SER A 119 -9.66 1.01 2.35
C SER A 119 -10.34 0.55 1.04
N ASP A 120 -10.67 1.48 0.14
CA ASP A 120 -11.23 1.14 -1.19
C ASP A 120 -10.28 0.25 -2.00
N ARG A 121 -8.99 0.63 -2.07
CA ARG A 121 -7.97 -0.15 -2.78
C ARG A 121 -7.83 -1.57 -2.21
N ALA A 122 -7.83 -1.69 -0.87
CA ALA A 122 -7.77 -2.98 -0.18
C ALA A 122 -9.00 -3.85 -0.50
N GLY A 123 -10.20 -3.27 -0.47
CA GLY A 123 -11.44 -3.95 -0.82
C GLY A 123 -11.46 -4.43 -2.27
N ARG A 124 -11.06 -3.57 -3.22
CA ARG A 124 -10.95 -3.95 -4.64
C ARG A 124 -9.97 -5.10 -4.87
N LEU A 125 -8.82 -5.07 -4.22
CA LEU A 125 -7.84 -6.18 -4.31
C LEU A 125 -8.41 -7.48 -3.74
N ALA A 126 -9.10 -7.42 -2.59
CA ALA A 126 -9.73 -8.59 -1.99
C ALA A 126 -10.79 -9.20 -2.91
N LEU A 127 -11.64 -8.38 -3.53
CA LEU A 127 -12.62 -8.83 -4.52
C LEU A 127 -11.94 -9.47 -5.73
N LYS A 128 -10.91 -8.83 -6.31
CA LYS A 128 -10.12 -9.36 -7.43
C LYS A 128 -9.46 -10.70 -7.09
N ALA A 129 -8.99 -10.88 -5.85
CA ALA A 129 -8.40 -12.14 -5.39
C ALA A 129 -9.42 -13.28 -5.28
N LEU A 130 -10.69 -12.97 -5.01
CA LEU A 130 -11.77 -13.95 -4.88
C LEU A 130 -12.50 -14.21 -6.20
N GLN A 131 -12.28 -13.38 -7.22
CA GLN A 131 -12.81 -13.59 -8.56
C GLN A 131 -12.24 -14.89 -9.16
N ILE A 132 -13.11 -15.57 -9.90
CA ILE A 132 -12.71 -16.68 -10.77
C ILE A 132 -12.29 -16.06 -12.11
N ALA A 133 -11.20 -16.55 -12.71
CA ALA A 133 -10.79 -16.12 -14.04
C ALA A 133 -11.95 -16.33 -15.02
N ARG A 134 -12.13 -15.37 -15.93
CA ARG A 134 -13.08 -15.57 -17.03
C ARG A 134 -12.53 -16.69 -17.88
N GLN A 135 -13.24 -17.82 -17.91
CA GLN A 135 -12.99 -18.85 -18.90
C GLN A 135 -13.21 -18.20 -20.27
N GLY A 136 -12.15 -18.15 -21.08
CA GLY A 136 -12.19 -17.55 -22.41
C GLY A 136 -13.30 -18.20 -23.25
N ALA A 137 -14.07 -17.36 -23.93
CA ALA A 137 -14.89 -17.75 -25.07
C ALA A 137 -14.01 -18.00 -26.30
#